data_AF-J3EQS5-F1
#
_entry.id   AF-J3EQS5-F1
#
_cell.length_a   1.000
_cell.length_b   1.000
_cell.length_c   1.000
_cell.angle_alpha   90.00
_cell.angle_beta   90.00
_cell.angle_gamma   90.00
#
_symmetry.space_group_name_H-M   'P 1'
#
loop_
_entity.id
_entity.type
_entity.pdbx_description
1 polymer ?
#
loop_
_entity_poly.entity_id
_entity_poly.type
_entity_poly.pdbx_seq_one_letter_code
_entity_poly.pdbx_strand_id
1 'polypeptide(L)'
;MNDYLQPPKVTKKMQIGLQRFSDIQRDLDQIKAHNAHELMRAMEVSMIRDCAEMAARASLFRAESRWGLYHYRVDHPLRNDSDWFCHCHLKKGDDGRMTSFKKAVEPYIIPLDAEEMQAYDRLRVGAFAA
;
A
#
# COMPACT_ATOMS: atom_id res chain seq x y z
N MET A 1 8.32 -8.69 3.41
CA MET A 1 7.45 -7.48 3.53
C MET A 1 8.10 -6.44 4.42
N ASN A 2 8.48 -6.80 5.66
CA ASN A 2 9.08 -5.88 6.63
C ASN A 2 10.29 -5.10 6.08
N ASP A 3 11.22 -5.75 5.40
CA ASP A 3 12.44 -5.09 4.92
C ASP A 3 12.21 -4.08 3.78
N TYR A 4 11.11 -4.22 3.05
CA TYR A 4 10.89 -3.54 1.77
C TYR A 4 9.74 -2.51 1.78
N LEU A 5 8.69 -2.76 2.57
CA LEU A 5 7.46 -1.96 2.56
C LEU A 5 7.23 -1.18 3.85
N GLN A 6 7.97 -1.48 4.94
CA GLN A 6 7.86 -0.71 6.17
C GLN A 6 8.25 0.75 5.95
N PRO A 7 7.56 1.68 6.61
CA PRO A 7 8.00 3.05 6.68
C PRO A 7 9.41 3.22 7.29
N PRO A 8 10.18 4.24 6.86
CA PRO A 8 9.87 5.15 5.77
C PRO A 8 9.91 4.42 4.40
N LYS A 9 8.95 4.71 3.52
CA LYS A 9 8.81 4.02 2.23
C LYS A 9 9.86 4.57 1.25
N VAL A 10 10.83 3.72 0.92
CA VAL A 10 11.91 4.01 -0.02
C VAL A 10 11.64 3.32 -1.36
N THR A 11 11.59 4.08 -2.45
CA THR A 11 11.28 3.59 -3.79
C THR A 11 12.14 2.40 -4.21
N LYS A 12 13.46 2.48 -4.02
CA LYS A 12 14.37 1.38 -4.37
C LYS A 12 14.07 0.09 -3.59
N LYS A 13 13.74 0.20 -2.30
CA LYS A 13 13.39 -0.97 -1.47
C LYS A 13 12.08 -1.61 -1.94
N MET A 14 11.07 -0.81 -2.27
CA MET A 14 9.80 -1.32 -2.79
C MET A 14 9.97 -2.00 -4.16
N GLN A 15 10.81 -1.44 -5.05
CA GLN A 15 11.15 -2.08 -6.32
C GLN A 15 11.86 -3.44 -6.14
N ILE A 16 12.79 -3.53 -5.18
CA ILE A 16 13.41 -4.80 -4.81
C ILE A 16 12.36 -5.77 -4.27
N GLY A 17 11.45 -5.28 -3.42
CA GLY A 17 10.32 -6.07 -2.93
C GLY A 17 9.45 -6.65 -4.05
N LEU A 18 9.11 -5.86 -5.08
CA LEU A 18 8.37 -6.34 -6.25
C LEU A 18 9.12 -7.44 -7.00
N GLN A 19 10.44 -7.32 -7.17
CA GLN A 19 11.25 -8.38 -7.77
C GLN A 19 11.16 -9.67 -6.94
N ARG A 20 11.30 -9.56 -5.62
CA ARG A 20 11.17 -10.72 -4.72
C ARG A 20 9.79 -11.36 -4.77
N PHE A 21 8.72 -10.57 -4.86
CA PHE A 21 7.37 -11.12 -5.02
C PHE A 21 7.21 -11.87 -6.34
N SER A 22 7.81 -11.37 -7.42
CA SER A 22 7.84 -12.08 -8.71
C SER A 22 8.60 -13.40 -8.62
N ASP A 23 9.69 -13.46 -7.85
CA ASP A 23 10.41 -14.70 -7.60
C ASP A 23 9.54 -15.69 -6.82
N ILE A 24 8.96 -15.24 -5.69
CA ILE A 24 8.07 -16.06 -4.85
C ILE A 24 6.90 -16.63 -5.65
N GLN A 25 6.31 -15.87 -6.58
CA GLN A 25 5.20 -16.39 -7.40
C GLN A 25 5.57 -17.61 -8.22
N ARG A 26 6.81 -17.67 -8.73
CA ARG A 26 7.31 -18.84 -9.45
C ARG A 26 7.51 -20.03 -8.51
N ASP A 27 7.88 -19.76 -7.27
CA ASP A 27 8.07 -20.78 -6.23
C ASP A 27 6.74 -21.32 -5.70
N LEU A 28 5.65 -20.53 -5.72
CA LEU A 28 4.33 -20.97 -5.25
C LEU A 28 3.83 -22.21 -6.00
N ASP A 29 4.12 -22.31 -7.30
CA ASP A 29 3.75 -23.46 -8.14
C ASP A 29 4.44 -24.76 -7.71
N GLN A 30 5.48 -24.67 -6.87
CA GLN A 30 6.22 -25.82 -6.35
C GLN A 30 5.71 -26.29 -4.98
N ILE A 31 4.77 -25.57 -4.36
CA ILE A 31 4.22 -25.94 -3.05
C ILE A 31 3.37 -27.21 -3.19
N LYS A 32 3.62 -28.17 -2.31
CA LYS A 32 2.84 -29.40 -2.19
C LYS A 32 2.08 -29.42 -0.88
N ALA A 33 0.89 -29.99 -0.89
CA ALA A 33 0.06 -30.20 0.29
C ALA A 33 -0.30 -31.68 0.40
N HIS A 34 -0.12 -32.25 1.59
CA HIS A 34 -0.41 -33.65 1.88
C HIS A 34 -1.73 -33.86 2.63
N ASN A 35 -2.34 -32.79 3.12
CA ASN A 35 -3.63 -32.80 3.81
C ASN A 35 -4.39 -31.48 3.60
N ALA A 36 -5.65 -31.44 4.02
CA ALA A 36 -6.52 -30.26 3.84
C ALA A 36 -5.99 -28.99 4.54
N HIS A 37 -5.34 -29.13 5.69
CA HIS A 37 -4.78 -27.98 6.41
C HIS A 37 -3.59 -27.36 5.66
N GLU A 38 -2.72 -28.19 5.09
CA GLU A 38 -1.62 -27.74 4.24
C GLU A 38 -2.11 -27.10 2.95
N LEU A 39 -3.19 -27.64 2.35
CA LEU A 39 -3.79 -27.04 1.15
C LEU A 39 -4.32 -25.64 1.44
N MET A 40 -5.02 -25.46 2.58
CA MET A 40 -5.48 -24.15 3.03
C MET A 40 -4.30 -23.17 3.17
N ARG A 41 -3.23 -23.57 3.86
CA ARG A 41 -2.04 -22.71 4.04
C ARG A 41 -1.34 -22.37 2.72
N ALA A 42 -1.23 -23.33 1.80
CA ALA A 42 -0.66 -23.09 0.47
C ALA A 42 -1.46 -22.01 -0.29
N MET A 43 -2.79 -22.09 -0.24
CA MET A 43 -3.67 -21.07 -0.82
C MET A 43 -3.54 -19.72 -0.11
N GLU A 44 -3.48 -19.69 1.22
CA GLU A 44 -3.29 -18.45 1.99
C GLU A 44 -1.98 -17.72 1.63
N VAL A 45 -0.88 -18.47 1.43
CA VAL A 45 0.41 -17.87 1.05
C VAL A 45 0.31 -17.12 -0.28
N SER A 46 -0.43 -17.66 -1.25
CA SER A 46 -0.66 -16.98 -2.53
C SER A 46 -1.39 -15.65 -2.37
N MET A 47 -2.42 -15.61 -1.51
CA MET A 47 -3.19 -14.40 -1.21
C MET A 47 -2.36 -13.35 -0.45
N ILE A 48 -1.57 -13.79 0.54
CA ILE A 48 -0.67 -12.91 1.30
C ILE A 48 0.34 -12.24 0.35
N ARG A 49 0.88 -13.01 -0.59
CA ARG A 49 1.82 -12.51 -1.59
C ARG A 49 1.16 -11.49 -2.51
N ASP A 50 -0.04 -11.77 -3.01
CA ASP A 50 -0.78 -10.83 -3.87
C ASP A 50 -1.09 -9.52 -3.12
N CYS A 51 -1.52 -9.59 -1.85
CA CYS A 51 -1.70 -8.42 -1.00
C CYS A 51 -0.40 -7.61 -0.83
N ALA A 52 0.74 -8.28 -0.64
CA ALA A 52 2.04 -7.62 -0.50
C ALA A 52 2.46 -6.90 -1.81
N GLU A 53 2.26 -7.52 -2.96
CA GLU A 53 2.52 -6.89 -4.26
C GLU A 53 1.60 -5.69 -4.50
N MET A 54 0.30 -5.85 -4.25
CA MET A 54 -0.68 -4.77 -4.38
C MET A 54 -0.31 -3.57 -3.52
N ALA A 55 0.10 -3.80 -2.26
CA ALA A 55 0.54 -2.74 -1.36
C ALA A 55 1.80 -2.02 -1.87
N ALA A 56 2.77 -2.73 -2.45
CA ALA A 56 3.97 -2.13 -3.03
C ALA A 56 3.64 -1.29 -4.28
N ARG A 57 2.83 -1.81 -5.21
CA ARG A 57 2.41 -1.11 -6.42
C ARG A 57 1.60 0.14 -6.12
N ALA A 58 0.63 0.04 -5.22
CA ALA A 58 -0.16 1.19 -4.76
C ALA A 58 0.73 2.22 -4.04
N SER A 59 1.71 1.75 -3.26
CA SER A 59 2.63 2.63 -2.56
C SER A 59 3.53 3.40 -3.52
N LEU A 60 4.01 2.77 -4.59
CA LEU A 60 4.82 3.40 -5.63
C LEU A 60 4.01 4.38 -6.48
N PHE A 61 2.76 4.00 -6.80
CA PHE A 61 1.84 4.85 -7.57
C PHE A 61 1.59 6.19 -6.88
N ARG A 62 1.25 6.19 -5.59
CA ARG A 62 1.00 7.43 -4.84
C ARG A 62 2.32 8.17 -4.57
N ALA A 63 2.54 9.28 -5.25
CA ALA A 63 3.73 10.13 -5.15
C ALA A 63 3.50 11.34 -4.22
N GLU A 64 3.12 11.06 -2.97
CA GLU A 64 3.00 12.03 -1.88
C GLU A 64 3.25 11.32 -0.54
N SER A 65 3.25 12.07 0.56
CA SER A 65 3.15 11.53 1.91
C SER A 65 1.84 11.93 2.58
N ARG A 66 1.11 10.96 3.14
CA ARG A 66 -0.17 11.16 3.84
C ARG A 66 -0.29 10.16 4.99
N TRP A 67 -1.08 10.47 6.02
CA TRP A 67 -1.28 9.60 7.21
C TRP A 67 -0.02 9.37 8.05
N GLY A 68 0.87 10.37 8.07
CA GLY A 68 2.11 10.35 8.84
C GLY A 68 3.04 9.21 8.41
N LEU A 69 3.63 8.53 9.39
CA LEU A 69 4.63 7.48 9.15
C LEU A 69 4.10 6.35 8.23
N TYR A 70 2.83 5.96 8.31
CA TYR A 70 2.33 4.77 7.60
C TYR A 70 2.44 4.86 6.07
N HIS A 71 2.32 6.05 5.51
CA HIS A 71 2.57 6.30 4.09
C HIS A 71 3.48 7.53 3.93
N TYR A 72 4.65 7.48 4.58
CA TYR A 72 5.72 8.45 4.37
C TYR A 72 6.64 7.99 3.23
N ARG A 73 6.63 8.71 2.10
CA ARG A 73 7.49 8.53 0.92
C ARG A 73 8.71 9.43 1.05
N VAL A 74 9.90 8.86 1.13
CA VAL A 74 11.14 9.64 1.31
C VAL A 74 11.43 10.58 0.14
N ASP A 75 11.07 10.16 -1.07
CA ASP A 75 11.18 10.93 -2.31
C ASP A 75 10.04 11.95 -2.51
N HIS A 76 8.95 11.83 -1.75
CA HIS A 76 7.79 12.73 -1.79
C HIS A 76 7.30 13.03 -0.36
N PRO A 77 8.07 13.77 0.46
CA PRO A 77 7.85 13.86 1.90
C PRO A 77 6.63 14.71 2.30
N LEU A 78 6.07 15.48 1.36
CA LEU A 78 4.96 16.39 1.61
C LEU A 78 3.64 15.81 1.11
N ARG A 79 2.55 16.22 1.77
CA ARG A 79 1.18 16.02 1.28
C ARG A 79 0.97 16.89 0.03
N ASN A 80 0.30 16.33 -0.98
CA ASN A 80 0.02 17.03 -2.23
C ASN A 80 -1.45 16.84 -2.59
N ASP A 81 -2.31 17.70 -2.03
CA ASP A 81 -3.76 17.62 -2.29
C ASP A 81 -4.13 18.00 -3.74
N SER A 82 -3.35 18.84 -4.43
CA SER A 82 -3.66 19.21 -5.82
C SER A 82 -3.63 18.02 -6.77
N ASP A 83 -2.70 17.08 -6.56
CA ASP A 83 -2.60 15.89 -7.41
C ASP A 83 -3.19 14.63 -6.76
N TRP A 84 -3.17 14.53 -5.43
CA TRP A 84 -3.38 13.26 -4.71
C TRP A 84 -4.54 13.27 -3.72
N PHE A 85 -5.38 14.33 -3.69
CA PHE A 85 -6.67 14.28 -3.00
C PHE A 85 -7.67 13.41 -3.77
N CYS A 86 -7.44 12.09 -3.74
CA CYS A 86 -8.19 11.08 -4.47
C CYS A 86 -8.01 9.70 -3.83
N HIS A 87 -8.90 8.77 -4.17
CA HIS A 87 -8.66 7.36 -3.91
C HIS A 87 -7.68 6.80 -4.95
N CYS A 88 -6.65 6.10 -4.49
CA CYS A 88 -5.79 5.31 -5.35
C CYS A 88 -6.37 3.89 -5.44
N HIS A 89 -6.96 3.56 -6.57
CA HIS A 89 -7.49 2.23 -6.83
C HIS A 89 -6.46 1.39 -7.56
N LEU A 90 -6.52 0.08 -7.33
CA LEU A 90 -5.71 -0.92 -8.01
C LEU A 90 -6.64 -2.01 -8.50
N LYS A 91 -6.47 -2.43 -9.76
CA LYS A 91 -7.18 -3.58 -10.33
C LYS A 91 -6.20 -4.55 -10.96
N LYS A 92 -6.51 -5.84 -10.92
CA LYS A 92 -5.84 -6.88 -11.70
C LYS A 92 -6.68 -7.15 -12.95
N GLY A 93 -6.09 -7.05 -14.13
CA GLY A 93 -6.74 -7.39 -15.40
C GLY A 93 -6.72 -8.89 -15.65
N ASP A 94 -7.46 -9.32 -16.68
CA ASP A 94 -7.54 -10.73 -17.09
C ASP A 94 -6.18 -11.29 -17.57
N ASP A 95 -5.29 -10.41 -18.01
CA ASP A 95 -3.88 -10.71 -18.35
C ASP A 95 -2.97 -10.86 -17.11
N GLY A 96 -3.54 -10.77 -15.91
CA GLY A 96 -2.84 -10.83 -14.64
C GLY A 96 -2.08 -9.55 -14.27
N ARG A 97 -2.07 -8.52 -15.14
CA ARG A 97 -1.37 -7.26 -14.86
C ARG A 97 -2.16 -6.41 -13.88
N MET A 98 -1.45 -5.78 -12.95
CA MET A 98 -2.04 -4.84 -12.01
C MET A 98 -1.88 -3.40 -12.51
N THR A 99 -2.97 -2.64 -12.55
CA THR A 99 -3.00 -1.24 -12.97
C THR A 99 -3.60 -0.37 -11.89
N SER A 100 -2.88 0.70 -11.54
CA SER A 100 -3.34 1.72 -10.60
C SER A 100 -4.01 2.88 -11.32
N PHE A 101 -5.03 3.48 -10.71
CA PHE A 101 -5.70 4.67 -11.23
C PHE A 101 -6.26 5.53 -10.10
N LYS A 102 -6.48 6.81 -10.39
CA LYS A 102 -7.10 7.75 -9.45
C LYS A 102 -8.62 7.69 -9.61
N LYS A 103 -9.33 7.74 -8.49
CA LYS A 103 -10.78 7.97 -8.42
C LYS A 103 -11.03 9.18 -7.53
N ALA A 104 -11.81 10.14 -8.03
CA ALA A 104 -12.16 11.33 -7.25
C ALA A 104 -12.87 10.94 -5.94
N VAL A 105 -12.62 11.70 -4.88
CA VAL A 105 -13.38 11.57 -3.63
C VAL A 105 -14.80 12.06 -3.90
N GLU A 106 -15.80 11.26 -3.53
CA GLU A 106 -17.19 11.68 -3.64
C GLU A 106 -17.49 12.87 -2.70
N PRO A 107 -18.41 13.79 -3.06
CA PRO A 107 -18.81 14.87 -2.17
C PRO A 107 -19.32 14.33 -0.83
N TYR A 108 -18.89 14.95 0.26
CA TYR A 108 -19.37 14.60 1.59
C TYR A 108 -20.87 14.89 1.70
N ILE A 109 -21.64 13.88 2.15
CA ILE A 109 -23.09 14.01 2.41
C ILE A 109 -23.32 14.86 3.67
N ILE A 110 -22.47 14.66 4.67
CA ILE A 110 -22.47 15.45 5.92
C ILE A 110 -21.27 16.40 5.83
N PRO A 111 -21.48 17.72 5.93
CA PRO A 111 -20.38 18.67 5.88
C PRO A 111 -19.43 18.40 7.05
N LEU A 112 -18.15 18.22 6.72
CA LEU A 112 -17.09 18.20 7.71
C LEU A 112 -16.70 19.63 8.01
N ASP A 113 -16.53 19.95 9.29
CA ASP A 113 -15.92 21.22 9.63
C ASP A 113 -14.42 21.20 9.26
N ALA A 114 -13.84 22.40 9.11
CA ALA A 114 -12.45 22.54 8.69
C ALA A 114 -11.45 21.92 9.69
N GLU A 115 -11.86 21.80 10.96
CA GLU A 115 -11.06 21.21 12.01
C GLU A 115 -11.03 19.67 11.91
N GLU A 116 -12.17 19.04 11.66
CA GLU A 116 -12.32 17.60 11.46
C GLU A 116 -11.57 17.12 10.23
N MET A 117 -11.56 17.90 9.15
CA MET A 117 -10.80 17.59 7.93
C MET A 117 -9.30 17.41 8.17
N GLN A 118 -8.74 18.07 9.19
CA GLN A 118 -7.32 18.03 9.56
C GLN A 118 -7.07 17.27 10.87
N ALA A 119 -8.07 16.57 11.41
CA ALA A 119 -7.93 15.87 12.68
C ALA A 119 -6.74 14.90 12.69
N TYR A 120 -6.51 14.18 11.58
CA TYR A 120 -5.39 13.24 11.45
C TYR A 120 -4.01 13.86 11.62
N ASP A 121 -3.85 15.13 11.24
CA ASP A 121 -2.58 15.85 11.36
C ASP A 121 -2.30 16.27 12.82
N ARG A 122 -3.35 16.36 13.64
CA ARG A 122 -3.32 16.77 15.06
C ARG A 122 -3.37 15.59 16.04
N LEU A 123 -3.72 14.38 15.59
CA LEU A 123 -3.85 13.19 16.45
C LEU A 123 -2.52 12.61 16.95
N ARG A 124 -1.38 13.01 16.39
CA ARG A 124 -0.06 12.56 16.87
C ARG A 124 0.54 13.62 17.78
N VAL A 125 1.04 13.18 18.95
CA VAL A 125 1.73 14.04 19.92
C VAL A 125 2.79 14.87 19.17
N GLY A 126 2.64 16.20 19.22
CA GLY A 126 3.61 17.10 18.62
C GLY A 126 4.99 16.87 19.21
N ALA A 127 6.05 17.28 18.49
CA ALA A 127 7.45 17.18 18.92
C ALA A 127 7.81 17.97 20.19
N PHE A 128 6.81 18.41 20.97
CA PHE A 128 6.94 19.01 22.30
C PHE A 128 6.74 17.93 23.37
N ALA A 129 7.59 16.91 23.33
CA ALA A 129 7.94 16.15 24.52
C ALA A 129 9.40 16.49 24.81
N ALA A 130 9.60 17.64 25.44
CA ALA A 130 10.86 18.09 26.03
C ALA A 130 10.77 17.94 27.54
#